data_AF-A0A4P2U9D3-F1
#
_entry.id   AF-A0A4P2U9D3-F1
#
_cell.length_a   1.000
_cell.length_b   1.000
_cell.length_c   1.000
_cell.angle_alpha   90.00
_cell.angle_beta   90.00
_cell.angle_gamma   90.00
#
_symmetry.space_group_name_H-M   'P 1'
#
loop_
_entity.id
_entity.type
_entity.pdbx_description
1 polymer ?
#
loop_
_entity_poly.entity_id
_entity_poly.type
_entity_poly.pdbx_seq_one_letter_code
_entity_poly.pdbx_strand_id
1 'polypeptide(L)'
;VNSKLSLHDTFESCIEKTLQSPLEYTIVPHAYDGIKHFYMRPDLQLLQIFRCDTPMYGLAVRPGFEYTDDMLDKAVIVSHPSPINLIKYFTRKDVTFDLVNSTSAAAKRVKDGLSDIA
;
A
#
# COMPACT_ATOMS: atom_id res chain seq x y z
N VAL A 1 21.38 16.06 -0.44
CA VAL A 1 21.57 14.89 0.45
C VAL A 1 21.20 13.65 -0.35
N ASN A 2 22.12 12.70 -0.53
CA ASN A 2 21.86 11.46 -1.27
C ASN A 2 21.31 10.42 -0.28
N SER A 3 20.01 10.44 -0.02
CA SER A 3 19.35 9.39 0.77
C SER A 3 19.12 8.16 -0.10
N LYS A 4 19.39 6.96 0.45
CA LYS A 4 19.09 5.68 -0.21
C LYS A 4 17.87 5.06 0.46
N LEU A 5 16.93 4.56 -0.33
CA LEU A 5 15.78 3.80 0.16
C LEU A 5 16.09 2.30 0.14
N SER A 6 15.76 1.62 1.24
CA SER A 6 15.77 0.17 1.35
C SER A 6 14.37 -0.30 1.71
N LEU A 7 13.83 -1.27 0.97
CA LEU A 7 12.54 -1.88 1.26
C LEU A 7 12.76 -3.22 1.96
N HIS A 8 11.87 -3.53 2.87
CA HIS A 8 11.93 -4.72 3.71
C HIS A 8 10.56 -5.41 3.74
N ASP A 9 10.55 -6.71 4.02
CA ASP A 9 9.34 -7.52 4.02
C ASP A 9 8.41 -7.20 5.21
N THR A 10 8.99 -6.79 6.35
CA THR A 10 8.25 -6.38 7.55
C THR A 10 8.85 -5.12 8.16
N PHE A 11 8.02 -4.34 8.86
CA PHE A 11 8.48 -3.17 9.59
C PHE A 11 9.47 -3.54 10.69
N GLU A 12 9.21 -4.62 11.42
CA GLU A 12 10.03 -5.08 12.52
C GLU A 12 11.45 -5.46 12.06
N SER A 13 11.61 -5.96 10.83
CA SER A 13 12.93 -6.25 10.27
C SER A 13 13.79 -4.99 10.06
N CYS A 14 13.17 -3.81 9.97
CA CYS A 14 13.87 -2.53 9.87
C CYS A 14 14.49 -2.09 11.20
N ILE A 15 14.00 -2.60 12.36
CA ILE A 15 14.52 -2.22 13.69
C ILE A 15 16.01 -2.55 13.79
N GLU A 16 16.39 -3.79 13.47
CA GLU A 16 17.78 -4.24 13.53
C GLU A 16 18.68 -3.44 12.56
N LYS A 17 18.13 -2.95 11.45
CA LYS A 17 18.86 -2.10 10.50
C LYS A 17 19.07 -0.69 11.03
N THR A 18 18.05 -0.08 11.65
CA THR A 18 18.19 1.22 12.30
C THR A 18 19.22 1.19 13.43
N LEU A 19 19.28 0.10 14.18
CA LEU A 19 20.25 -0.04 15.29
C LEU A 19 21.69 -0.27 14.83
N GLN A 20 21.93 -0.63 13.56
CA GLN A 20 23.28 -0.87 13.03
C GLN A 20 24.10 0.42 12.83
N SER A 21 23.45 1.58 12.68
CA SER A 21 24.14 2.83 12.41
C SER A 21 23.28 4.06 12.77
N PRO A 22 23.86 5.12 13.35
CA PRO A 22 23.13 6.37 13.64
C PRO A 22 22.70 7.15 12.39
N LEU A 23 23.13 6.73 11.19
CA LEU A 23 22.73 7.33 9.91
C LEU A 23 21.52 6.62 9.26
N GLU A 24 21.02 5.54 9.87
CA GLU A 24 19.90 4.76 9.37
C GLU A 24 18.60 5.19 10.04
N TYR A 25 17.60 5.49 9.22
CA TYR A 25 16.27 5.92 9.68
C TYR A 25 15.22 4.95 9.17
N THR A 26 14.30 4.55 10.04
CA THR A 26 13.14 3.74 9.65
C THR A 26 11.89 4.60 9.60
N ILE A 27 11.13 4.47 8.52
CA ILE A 27 9.80 5.05 8.36
C ILE A 27 8.79 3.90 8.40
N VAL A 28 7.83 3.96 9.32
CA VAL A 28 6.73 3.01 9.42
C VAL A 28 5.39 3.75 9.49
N PRO A 29 4.29 3.13 9.02
CA PRO A 29 2.96 3.60 9.36
C PRO A 29 2.79 3.67 10.87
N HIS A 30 2.15 4.72 11.37
CA HIS A 30 1.84 4.80 12.80
C HIS A 30 0.62 3.94 13.17
N ALA A 31 -0.39 3.87 12.28
CA ALA A 31 -1.64 3.17 12.51
C ALA A 31 -1.59 1.74 11.95
N TYR A 32 -0.81 0.86 12.58
CA TYR A 32 -0.79 -0.58 12.29
C TYR A 32 -0.57 -1.41 13.57
N ASP A 33 -0.96 -2.68 13.53
CA ASP A 33 -1.05 -3.55 14.72
C ASP A 33 0.30 -3.80 15.44
N GLY A 34 1.42 -3.70 14.70
CA GLY A 34 2.76 -3.97 15.21
C GLY A 34 3.49 -2.75 15.80
N ILE A 35 2.90 -1.54 15.78
CA ILE A 35 3.62 -0.31 16.17
C ILE A 35 4.18 -0.37 17.60
N LYS A 36 3.55 -1.14 18.49
CA LYS A 36 4.03 -1.42 19.85
C LYS A 36 5.46 -1.97 19.90
N HIS A 37 5.91 -2.70 18.88
CA HIS A 37 7.28 -3.23 18.80
C HIS A 37 8.32 -2.11 18.71
N PHE A 38 7.95 -0.96 18.14
CA PHE A 38 8.83 0.21 18.10
C PHE A 38 8.80 0.98 19.43
N TYR A 39 7.62 1.15 20.02
CA TYR A 39 7.48 1.90 21.27
C TYR A 39 8.11 1.21 22.49
N MET A 40 8.15 -0.13 22.51
CA MET A 40 8.70 -0.88 23.64
C MET A 40 10.22 -1.09 23.57
N ARG A 41 10.89 -0.53 22.56
CA ARG A 41 12.35 -0.67 22.37
C ARG A 41 13.07 0.55 22.93
N PRO A 42 13.79 0.43 24.07
CA PRO A 42 14.45 1.56 24.71
C PRO A 42 15.68 2.07 23.95
N ASP A 43 16.19 1.27 23.01
CA ASP A 43 17.30 1.60 22.13
C ASP A 43 16.87 2.26 20.81
N LEU A 44 15.56 2.45 20.61
CA LEU A 44 15.02 3.27 19.54
C LEU A 44 14.62 4.65 20.04
N GLN A 45 14.89 5.67 19.22
CA GLN A 45 14.46 7.03 19.47
C GLN A 45 13.43 7.44 18.41
N LEU A 46 12.24 7.85 18.86
CA LEU A 46 11.26 8.51 18.00
C LEU A 46 11.77 9.91 17.64
N LEU A 47 12.00 10.15 16.34
CA LEU A 47 12.46 11.46 15.86
C LEU A 47 11.31 12.38 15.49
N GLN A 48 10.33 11.86 14.74
CA GLN A 48 9.21 12.65 14.26
C GLN A 48 8.00 11.77 13.95
N ILE A 49 6.82 12.31 14.18
CA ILE A 49 5.56 11.82 13.63
C ILE A 49 5.07 12.88 12.64
N PHE A 50 4.77 12.46 11.42
CA PHE A 50 4.20 13.33 10.40
C PHE A 50 2.98 12.66 9.78
N ARG A 51 2.06 13.49 9.30
CA ARG A 51 0.92 13.04 8.51
C ARG A 51 1.27 13.21 7.05
N CYS A 52 1.03 12.16 6.27
CA CYS A 52 0.95 12.27 4.83
C CYS A 52 -0.53 12.23 4.48
N ASP A 53 -1.03 13.23 3.75
CA ASP A 53 -2.39 13.17 3.25
C ASP A 53 -2.51 11.98 2.32
N THR A 54 -3.60 11.22 2.47
CA THR A 54 -3.84 10.09 1.59
C THR A 54 -3.94 10.63 0.16
N PRO A 55 -3.14 10.11 -0.78
CA PRO A 55 -3.20 10.57 -2.17
C PRO A 55 -4.60 10.35 -2.74
N MET A 56 -4.93 11.05 -3.83
CA MET A 56 -6.19 10.81 -4.53
C MET A 56 -6.31 9.33 -4.87
N TYR A 57 -7.42 8.72 -4.45
CA TYR A 57 -7.74 7.34 -4.80
C TYR A 57 -8.15 7.26 -6.27
N GLY A 58 -7.67 6.21 -6.94
CA GLY A 58 -8.03 5.89 -8.31
C GLY A 58 -7.85 4.40 -8.56
N LEU A 59 -8.44 3.91 -9.65
CA LEU A 59 -8.23 2.55 -10.14
C LEU A 59 -7.05 2.54 -11.12
N ALA A 60 -6.16 1.56 -10.96
CA ALA A 60 -5.13 1.29 -11.95
C ALA A 60 -5.75 0.55 -13.13
N VAL A 61 -5.46 1.02 -14.34
CA VAL A 61 -5.92 0.40 -15.59
C VAL A 61 -4.72 -0.08 -16.40
N ARG A 62 -4.85 -1.26 -17.00
CA ARG A 62 -3.78 -1.86 -17.81
C ARG A 62 -3.43 -0.97 -18.99
N PRO A 63 -2.14 -0.74 -19.29
CA PRO A 63 -1.74 0.02 -20.47
C PRO A 63 -2.36 -0.54 -21.76
N GLY A 64 -2.99 0.33 -22.56
CA GLY A 64 -3.66 -0.05 -23.80
C GLY A 64 -5.05 -0.67 -23.64
N PHE A 65 -5.57 -0.77 -22.42
CA PHE A 65 -6.95 -1.17 -22.16
C PHE A 65 -7.88 0.06 -22.23
N GLU A 66 -8.88 0.02 -23.10
CA GLU A 66 -9.89 1.08 -23.21
C GLU A 66 -10.91 0.95 -22.08
N TYR A 67 -10.67 1.67 -20.99
CA TYR A 67 -11.58 1.71 -19.85
C TYR A 67 -12.82 2.57 -20.15
N THR A 68 -13.99 2.03 -19.83
CA THR A 68 -15.25 2.79 -19.73
C THR A 68 -15.93 2.46 -18.40
N ASP A 69 -16.64 3.43 -17.81
CA ASP A 69 -17.22 3.28 -16.48
C ASP A 69 -18.21 2.10 -16.39
N ASP A 70 -19.00 1.85 -17.44
CA ASP A 70 -19.95 0.74 -17.55
C ASP A 70 -19.32 -0.65 -17.45
N MET A 71 -17.99 -0.75 -17.60
CA MET A 71 -17.28 -2.01 -17.46
C MET A 71 -17.17 -2.45 -16.01
N LEU A 72 -17.23 -1.53 -15.04
CA LEU A 72 -17.09 -1.88 -13.62
C LEU A 72 -18.18 -2.85 -13.13
N ASP A 73 -19.34 -2.86 -13.77
CA ASP A 73 -20.45 -3.78 -13.45
C ASP A 73 -20.20 -5.22 -13.93
N LYS A 74 -19.21 -5.41 -14.81
CA LYS A 74 -18.91 -6.71 -15.46
C LYS A 74 -17.46 -7.16 -15.28
N ALA A 75 -16.57 -6.24 -14.92
CA ALA A 75 -15.15 -6.49 -14.76
C ALA A 75 -14.85 -7.04 -13.36
N VAL A 76 -13.75 -7.79 -13.29
CA VAL A 76 -13.15 -8.20 -12.03
C VAL A 76 -12.08 -7.17 -11.66
N ILE A 77 -12.24 -6.50 -10.53
CA ILE A 77 -11.21 -5.62 -9.97
C ILE A 77 -10.34 -6.44 -9.04
N VAL A 78 -9.03 -6.47 -9.29
CA VAL A 78 -8.09 -7.07 -8.35
C VAL A 78 -7.84 -6.08 -7.21
N SER A 79 -8.05 -6.43 -5.95
CA SER A 79 -7.80 -5.50 -4.86
C SER A 79 -7.37 -6.16 -3.56
N HIS A 80 -6.86 -5.34 -2.65
CA HIS A 80 -6.73 -5.74 -1.24
C HIS A 80 -8.12 -5.69 -0.58
N PRO A 81 -8.40 -6.47 0.47
CA PRO A 81 -9.68 -6.38 1.18
C PRO A 81 -9.98 -4.99 1.77
N SER A 82 -8.97 -4.27 2.28
CA SER A 82 -9.18 -2.98 2.96
C SER A 82 -9.90 -1.90 2.13
N PRO A 83 -9.55 -1.64 0.86
CA PRO A 83 -10.24 -0.61 0.07
C PRO A 83 -11.59 -1.02 -0.52
N ILE A 84 -12.07 -2.27 -0.39
CA ILE A 84 -13.31 -2.71 -1.08
C ILE A 84 -14.51 -1.81 -0.81
N ASN A 85 -14.73 -1.46 0.46
CA ASN A 85 -15.86 -0.60 0.84
C ASN A 85 -15.72 0.81 0.22
N LEU A 86 -14.49 1.31 0.10
CA LEU A 86 -14.22 2.61 -0.51
C LEU A 86 -14.46 2.57 -2.03
N ILE A 87 -14.04 1.49 -2.69
CA ILE A 87 -14.30 1.27 -4.12
C ILE A 87 -15.81 1.23 -4.36
N LYS A 88 -16.56 0.40 -3.62
CA LYS A 88 -18.02 0.35 -3.72
C LYS A 88 -18.69 1.69 -3.45
N TYR A 89 -18.19 2.43 -2.46
CA TYR A 89 -18.71 3.75 -2.12
C TYR A 89 -18.55 4.76 -3.28
N PHE A 90 -17.38 4.82 -3.89
CA PHE A 90 -17.11 5.77 -4.98
C PHE A 90 -17.74 5.37 -6.31
N THR A 91 -17.73 4.08 -6.65
CA THR A 91 -18.32 3.62 -7.92
C THR A 91 -19.84 3.53 -7.85
N ARG A 92 -20.41 3.29 -6.67
CA ARG A 92 -21.84 2.97 -6.45
C ARG A 92 -22.31 1.75 -7.26
N LYS A 93 -21.39 0.86 -7.61
CA LYS A 93 -21.61 -0.32 -8.45
C LYS A 93 -21.37 -1.60 -7.67
N ASP A 94 -22.04 -2.67 -8.09
CA ASP A 94 -21.78 -4.00 -7.55
C ASP A 94 -20.65 -4.66 -8.33
N VAL A 95 -19.43 -4.35 -7.88
CA VAL A 95 -18.19 -4.79 -8.51
C VAL A 95 -17.80 -6.19 -8.01
N THR A 96 -17.30 -7.03 -8.92
CA THR A 96 -16.69 -8.32 -8.57
C THR A 96 -15.21 -8.13 -8.24
N PHE A 97 -14.73 -8.76 -7.17
CA PHE A 97 -13.34 -8.61 -6.70
C PHE A 97 -12.55 -9.92 -6.76
N ASP A 98 -11.31 -9.85 -7.22
CA ASP A 98 -10.26 -10.86 -6.99
C ASP A 98 -9.28 -10.33 -5.93
N LEU A 99 -9.04 -11.11 -4.87
CA LEU A 99 -8.36 -10.60 -3.67
C LEU A 99 -6.87 -10.94 -3.66
N VAL A 100 -6.06 -9.93 -3.35
CA VAL A 100 -4.61 -10.07 -3.13
C VAL A 100 -4.18 -9.48 -1.79
N ASN A 101 -2.98 -9.81 -1.35
CA ASN A 101 -2.46 -9.45 -0.02
C ASN A 101 -1.96 -8.00 0.11
N SER A 102 -1.93 -7.21 -0.96
CA SER A 102 -1.62 -5.77 -0.89
C SER A 102 -2.14 -5.00 -2.11
N THR A 103 -2.39 -3.70 -1.94
CA THR A 103 -2.77 -2.80 -3.05
C THR A 103 -1.66 -2.68 -4.09
N SER A 104 -0.39 -2.69 -3.66
CA SER A 104 0.77 -2.71 -4.56
C SER A 104 0.85 -4.00 -5.38
N ALA A 105 0.50 -5.16 -4.81
CA ALA A 105 0.43 -6.41 -5.56
C ALA A 105 -0.69 -6.38 -6.61
N ALA A 106 -1.84 -5.77 -6.30
CA ALA A 106 -2.94 -5.58 -7.24
C ALA A 106 -2.51 -4.72 -8.43
N ALA A 107 -1.93 -3.54 -8.15
CA ALA A 107 -1.42 -2.63 -9.18
C ALA A 107 -0.31 -3.28 -10.03
N LYS A 108 0.54 -4.12 -9.43
CA LYS A 108 1.56 -4.87 -10.16
C LYS A 108 0.95 -5.84 -11.17
N ARG A 109 -0.12 -6.57 -10.83
CA ARG A 109 -0.81 -7.45 -11.79
C ARG A 109 -1.33 -6.68 -13.00
N VAL A 110 -1.87 -5.48 -12.80
CA VAL A 110 -2.30 -4.60 -13.89
C VAL A 110 -1.13 -4.17 -14.76
N LYS A 111 -0.02 -3.73 -14.14
CA LYS A 111 1.21 -3.37 -14.84
C LYS A 111 1.77 -4.53 -15.66
N ASP A 112 1.75 -5.74 -15.12
CA ASP A 112 2.28 -6.96 -15.73
C ASP A 112 1.30 -7.58 -16.75
N GLY A 113 0.11 -6.99 -16.92
CA GLY A 113 -0.89 -7.41 -17.88
C GLY A 113 -1.72 -8.64 -17.49
N LEU A 114 -1.64 -9.05 -16.22
CA LEU A 114 -2.37 -10.20 -15.67
C LEU A 114 -3.82 -9.86 -15.30
N SER A 115 -4.16 -8.58 -15.23
CA SER A 115 -5.50 -8.09 -14.90
C SER A 115 -5.71 -6.73 -15.55
N ASP A 116 -6.97 -6.36 -15.83
CA ASP A 116 -7.28 -5.10 -16.50
C ASP A 116 -7.44 -3.92 -15.54
N ILE A 117 -7.95 -4.17 -14.33
CA ILE A 117 -8.32 -3.14 -13.34
C ILE A 117 -7.88 -3.57 -11.93
N ALA A 118 -7.34 -2.63 -11.13
CA ALA A 118 -7.02 -2.82 -9.71
C ALA A 118 -7.29 -1.58 -8.85
#